data_AF-A0A2G9YU50-F1
#
_entry.id   AF-A0A2G9YU50-F1
#
_cell.length_a   1.000
_cell.length_b   1.000
_cell.length_c   1.000
_cell.angle_alpha   90.00
_cell.angle_beta   90.00
_cell.angle_gamma   90.00
#
_symmetry.space_group_name_H-M   'P 1'
#
loop_
_entity.id
_entity.type
_entity.pdbx_description
1 polymer ?
#
loop_
_entity_poly.entity_id
_entity_poly.type
_entity_poly.pdbx_seq_one_letter_code
_entity_poly.pdbx_strand_id
1 'polypeptide(L)'
;MDEENKKNKKGWAGKIAVLVAIIIVAYFGLSQTIFKQKETGFRVVKAEMRNIVQEISETGTVKKGEETRLSFKNGGRIEKIWVKAGDNVVKGEALAKVDISEVSIKLSEAKANLLFVKAKLEKLMAGASNEEKASAETAVLNAETAVKNAEHNLENIKASAENNLLDTQEDAKIVLNSAYLTISNSFNVADLIERTYFSANDQEGILVRESVEKIEKFLSVENDLAKMEGNLNIVSDALKKIRDICEETKYRNIVSSTDKASLDTQRTNINTALTNVVNSEQAISSVKLTNEYNINYAGTSLSSTKGTLASAQNSLALLIAPPRQEDVNSYKAQVVQAESSVALLENQLKEAVLRSPSDGQIIRVEGKEGEMQVAGSLAMSFLPTALFEIEVNIYEEDIAKINLGDPAGISLIAFPDKKLNGEVIAIDPAEELIEGVVYYKTKISIKDAPEEVRPGMTADIDIKKNIKENVLTIPSEAVGKENGKAFVQYLKNGKIEKKEIIIGAQGSGGLVEIISGLSEGDEIRVK
;
A
#
# COMPACT_ATOMS: atom_id res chain seq x y z
N MET A 1 -138.79 -56.82 33.93
CA MET A 1 -139.72 -55.87 33.31
C MET A 1 -138.98 -55.17 32.19
N ASP A 2 -139.30 -55.27 30.92
CA ASP A 2 -140.23 -56.06 30.11
C ASP A 2 -139.76 -55.81 28.65
N GLU A 3 -140.26 -56.63 27.72
CA GLU A 3 -140.76 -56.24 26.38
C GLU A 3 -140.04 -55.13 25.59
N GLU A 4 -139.68 -55.23 24.31
CA GLU A 4 -140.29 -55.89 23.14
C GLU A 4 -139.26 -55.70 21.99
N ASN A 5 -138.99 -56.69 21.12
CA ASN A 5 -139.58 -56.80 19.76
C ASN A 5 -139.52 -55.48 18.95
N LYS A 6 -138.97 -55.37 17.73
CA LYS A 6 -138.96 -56.33 16.61
C LYS A 6 -138.26 -55.66 15.40
N LYS A 7 -137.72 -56.50 14.50
CA LYS A 7 -137.49 -56.25 13.05
C LYS A 7 -136.35 -55.27 12.68
N ASN A 8 -135.55 -55.47 11.64
CA ASN A 8 -135.60 -56.43 10.55
C ASN A 8 -134.23 -56.53 9.85
N LYS A 9 -133.95 -57.72 9.31
CA LYS A 9 -132.90 -58.09 8.35
C LYS A 9 -132.61 -57.00 7.30
N LYS A 10 -131.34 -56.61 7.18
CA LYS A 10 -130.58 -56.15 5.98
C LYS A 10 -129.27 -55.55 6.51
N GLY A 11 -128.07 -55.96 6.14
CA GLY A 11 -127.64 -56.81 5.05
C GLY A 11 -126.15 -56.51 4.89
N TRP A 12 -125.33 -57.48 5.29
CA TRP A 12 -123.93 -57.83 5.01
C TRP A 12 -123.04 -56.99 4.03
N ALA A 13 -123.58 -56.10 3.19
CA ALA A 13 -122.86 -55.32 2.19
C ALA A 13 -121.97 -54.19 2.76
N GLY A 14 -122.35 -53.59 3.90
CA GLY A 14 -121.60 -52.48 4.49
C GLY A 14 -120.23 -52.88 5.07
N LYS A 15 -120.05 -54.15 5.45
CA LYS A 15 -118.79 -54.61 6.08
C LYS A 15 -117.70 -54.97 5.06
N ILE A 16 -118.07 -55.27 3.81
CA ILE A 16 -117.10 -55.58 2.74
C ILE A 16 -116.52 -54.31 2.12
N ALA A 17 -117.33 -53.24 1.99
CA ALA A 17 -116.86 -51.95 1.47
C ALA A 17 -115.77 -51.31 2.33
N VAL A 18 -115.84 -51.46 3.66
CA VAL A 18 -114.84 -50.93 4.60
C VAL A 18 -113.51 -51.68 4.51
N LEU A 19 -113.53 -53.00 4.27
CA LEU A 19 -112.31 -53.80 4.14
C LEU A 19 -111.55 -53.50 2.85
N VAL A 20 -112.25 -53.24 1.74
CA VAL A 20 -111.63 -52.85 0.46
C VAL A 20 -111.01 -51.45 0.53
N ALA A 21 -111.66 -50.51 1.25
CA ALA A 21 -111.10 -49.18 1.45
C ALA A 21 -109.80 -49.21 2.27
N ILE A 22 -109.69 -50.08 3.28
CA ILE A 22 -108.46 -50.21 4.09
C ILE A 22 -107.31 -50.80 3.27
N ILE A 23 -107.58 -51.75 2.36
CA ILE A 23 -106.54 -52.34 1.50
C ILE A 23 -106.05 -51.34 0.45
N ILE A 24 -106.93 -50.49 -0.09
CA ILE A 24 -106.54 -49.44 -1.05
C ILE A 24 -105.71 -48.34 -0.36
N VAL A 25 -106.06 -47.96 0.88
CA VAL A 25 -105.27 -46.97 1.65
C VAL A 25 -103.93 -47.55 2.09
N ALA A 26 -103.86 -48.84 2.45
CA ALA A 26 -102.60 -49.51 2.76
C ALA A 26 -101.69 -49.64 1.52
N TYR A 27 -102.25 -49.96 0.35
CA TYR A 27 -101.50 -50.05 -0.92
C TYR A 27 -101.02 -48.67 -1.39
N PHE A 28 -101.84 -47.62 -1.25
CA PHE A 28 -101.45 -46.26 -1.61
C PHE A 28 -100.39 -45.68 -0.65
N GLY A 29 -100.49 -45.99 0.64
CA GLY A 29 -99.53 -45.60 1.67
C GLY A 29 -98.17 -46.29 1.55
N LEU A 30 -98.12 -47.54 1.08
CA LEU A 30 -96.86 -48.27 0.84
C LEU A 30 -96.18 -47.93 -0.49
N SER A 31 -96.92 -47.44 -1.50
CA SER A 31 -96.34 -47.06 -2.80
C SER A 31 -95.60 -45.71 -2.81
N GLN A 32 -95.85 -44.84 -1.81
CA GLN A 32 -95.28 -43.49 -1.74
C GLN A 32 -93.91 -43.41 -1.04
N THR A 33 -93.39 -44.51 -0.48
CA THR A 33 -92.12 -44.49 0.29
C THR A 33 -90.91 -45.11 -0.42
N ILE A 34 -91.04 -45.66 -1.64
CA ILE A 34 -89.94 -46.42 -2.27
C ILE A 34 -89.36 -45.81 -3.57
N PHE A 35 -89.95 -44.79 -4.21
CA PHE A 35 -89.32 -44.18 -5.40
C PHE A 35 -89.46 -42.65 -5.46
N LYS A 36 -88.45 -41.94 -4.93
CA LYS A 36 -88.17 -40.54 -5.31
C LYS A 36 -86.67 -40.26 -5.22
N GLN A 37 -85.95 -40.65 -6.27
CA GLN A 37 -84.57 -40.27 -6.53
C GLN A 37 -84.54 -38.76 -6.82
N LYS A 38 -83.88 -37.99 -5.95
CA LYS A 38 -83.72 -36.54 -6.08
C LYS A 38 -82.43 -36.27 -6.85
N GLU A 39 -82.53 -35.93 -8.12
CA GLU A 39 -81.43 -35.30 -8.85
C GLU A 39 -81.17 -33.91 -8.25
N THR A 40 -80.01 -33.75 -7.63
CA THR A 40 -79.47 -32.43 -7.28
C THR A 40 -78.56 -31.98 -8.40
N GLY A 41 -78.99 -31.00 -9.20
CA GLY A 41 -78.13 -30.37 -10.20
C GLY A 41 -76.99 -29.62 -9.50
N PHE A 42 -75.75 -30.01 -9.78
CA PHE A 42 -74.57 -29.27 -9.33
C PHE A 42 -74.04 -28.42 -10.48
N ARG A 43 -73.45 -27.26 -10.15
CA ARG A 43 -72.79 -26.42 -11.15
C ARG A 43 -71.39 -26.97 -11.40
N VAL A 44 -71.09 -27.29 -12.65
CA VAL A 44 -69.76 -27.71 -13.08
C VAL A 44 -69.04 -26.49 -13.67
N VAL A 45 -67.84 -26.22 -13.18
CA VAL A 45 -66.92 -25.20 -13.74
C VAL A 45 -65.68 -25.90 -14.26
N LYS A 46 -65.06 -25.36 -15.30
CA LYS A 46 -63.82 -25.91 -15.85
C LYS A 46 -62.63 -25.21 -15.23
N ALA A 47 -61.55 -25.95 -15.00
CA ALA A 47 -60.26 -25.37 -14.70
C ALA A 47 -59.74 -24.70 -15.98
N GLU A 48 -59.55 -23.39 -15.93
CA GLU A 48 -59.15 -22.58 -17.08
C GLU A 48 -57.86 -21.83 -16.77
N MET A 49 -57.03 -21.70 -17.79
CA MET A 49 -55.84 -20.88 -17.71
C MET A 49 -56.24 -19.39 -17.72
N ARG A 50 -55.93 -18.68 -16.64
CA ARG A 50 -56.25 -17.26 -16.49
C ARG A 50 -55.07 -16.54 -15.85
N ASN A 51 -55.04 -15.23 -16.04
CA ASN A 51 -54.12 -14.37 -15.31
C ASN A 51 -54.73 -14.10 -13.93
N ILE A 52 -53.98 -14.38 -12.87
CA ILE A 52 -54.34 -13.98 -11.50
C ILE A 52 -53.50 -12.75 -11.13
N VAL A 53 -54.17 -11.74 -10.60
CA VAL A 53 -53.56 -10.55 -10.02
C VAL A 53 -54.10 -10.43 -8.61
N GLN A 54 -53.25 -10.11 -7.65
CA GLN A 54 -53.68 -9.70 -6.32
C GLN A 54 -53.73 -8.18 -6.30
N GLU A 55 -54.89 -7.62 -6.00
CA GLU A 55 -55.11 -6.17 -6.00
C GLU A 55 -55.44 -5.71 -4.58
N ILE A 56 -54.75 -4.67 -4.12
CA ILE A 56 -55.05 -3.97 -2.87
C ILE A 56 -55.58 -2.61 -3.29
N SER A 57 -56.87 -2.39 -3.03
CA SER A 57 -57.57 -1.16 -3.38
C SER A 57 -57.68 -0.26 -2.16
N GLU A 58 -57.07 0.92 -2.24
CA GLU A 58 -57.02 1.91 -1.16
C GLU A 58 -57.30 3.31 -1.69
N THR A 59 -57.77 4.20 -0.82
CA THR A 59 -57.99 5.61 -1.19
C THR A 59 -56.82 6.47 -0.72
N GLY A 60 -56.25 7.26 -1.63
CA GLY A 60 -55.15 8.17 -1.36
C GLY A 60 -55.48 9.63 -1.68
N THR A 61 -54.55 10.50 -1.32
CA THR A 61 -54.60 11.93 -1.66
C THR A 61 -53.39 12.33 -2.49
N VAL A 62 -53.62 13.03 -3.59
CA VAL A 62 -52.56 13.59 -4.43
C VAL A 62 -51.81 14.69 -3.66
N LYS A 63 -50.49 14.55 -3.59
CA LYS A 63 -49.54 15.55 -3.12
C LYS A 63 -48.67 16.03 -4.29
N LYS A 64 -48.19 17.27 -4.20
CA LYS A 64 -47.15 17.81 -5.08
C LYS A 64 -45.87 17.86 -4.27
N GLY A 65 -44.73 17.64 -4.94
CA GLY A 65 -43.43 17.68 -4.27
C GLY A 65 -43.26 18.94 -3.44
N GLU A 66 -42.55 18.78 -2.32
CA GLU A 66 -42.40 19.84 -1.34
C GLU A 66 -41.44 20.94 -1.81
N GLU A 67 -41.66 22.14 -1.28
CA GLU A 67 -40.79 23.28 -1.47
C GLU A 67 -39.41 23.00 -0.86
N THR A 68 -38.36 23.07 -1.68
CA THR A 68 -36.98 22.94 -1.24
C THR A 68 -36.37 24.31 -1.00
N ARG A 69 -35.71 24.45 0.15
CA ARG A 69 -35.00 25.68 0.53
C ARG A 69 -33.57 25.61 0.02
N LEU A 70 -33.24 26.47 -0.94
CA LEU A 70 -31.89 26.63 -1.46
C LEU A 70 -31.16 27.74 -0.68
N SER A 71 -29.93 27.46 -0.28
CA SER A 71 -29.07 28.39 0.45
C SER A 71 -27.64 28.31 -0.07
N PHE A 72 -26.91 29.42 0.08
CA PHE A 72 -25.47 29.42 -0.17
C PHE A 72 -24.76 28.77 1.01
N LYS A 73 -23.81 27.88 0.71
CA LYS A 73 -22.95 27.28 1.73
C LYS A 73 -21.92 28.27 2.28
N ASN A 74 -21.50 29.22 1.45
CA ASN A 74 -20.59 30.31 1.82
C ASN A 74 -21.37 31.63 1.87
N GLY A 75 -21.10 32.45 2.89
CA GLY A 75 -21.63 33.81 2.97
C GLY A 75 -20.84 34.76 2.07
N GLY A 76 -21.50 35.80 1.59
CA GLY A 76 -20.89 36.76 0.67
C GLY A 76 -21.88 37.82 0.23
N ARG A 77 -21.40 38.85 -0.47
CA ARG A 77 -22.29 39.82 -1.12
C ARG A 77 -22.89 39.17 -2.35
N ILE A 78 -24.20 39.27 -2.56
CA ILE A 78 -24.83 38.77 -3.80
C ILE A 78 -24.31 39.60 -4.97
N GLU A 79 -23.53 38.97 -5.85
CA GLU A 79 -22.97 39.61 -7.06
C GLU A 79 -24.03 39.69 -8.14
N LYS A 80 -24.77 38.59 -8.33
CA LYS A 80 -25.75 38.48 -9.41
C LYS A 80 -26.84 37.46 -9.10
N ILE A 81 -28.07 37.79 -9.51
CA ILE A 81 -29.21 36.86 -9.52
C ILE A 81 -29.69 36.73 -10.97
N TRP A 82 -29.67 35.51 -11.50
CA TRP A 82 -30.03 35.24 -12.90
C TRP A 82 -31.51 34.91 -13.10
N VAL A 83 -32.21 34.51 -12.04
CA VAL A 83 -33.58 34.02 -12.08
C VAL A 83 -34.53 34.87 -11.25
N LYS A 84 -35.81 34.81 -11.57
CA LYS A 84 -36.90 35.49 -10.85
C LYS A 84 -37.93 34.46 -10.38
N ALA A 85 -38.76 34.87 -9.42
CA ALA A 85 -39.91 34.07 -9.04
C ALA A 85 -40.83 33.83 -10.25
N GLY A 86 -41.16 32.56 -10.49
CA GLY A 86 -41.92 32.08 -11.64
C GLY A 86 -41.07 31.42 -12.74
N ASP A 87 -39.75 31.60 -12.75
CA ASP A 87 -38.89 31.03 -13.78
C ASP A 87 -38.75 29.51 -13.63
N ASN A 88 -38.83 28.79 -14.75
CA ASN A 88 -38.49 27.37 -14.83
C ASN A 88 -37.00 27.22 -15.07
N VAL A 89 -36.36 26.35 -14.30
CA VAL A 89 -34.92 26.10 -14.33
C VAL A 89 -34.63 24.62 -14.49
N VAL A 90 -33.50 24.30 -15.11
CA VAL A 90 -33.03 22.92 -15.29
C VAL A 90 -31.94 22.56 -14.29
N LYS A 91 -31.75 21.25 -14.06
CA LYS A 91 -30.72 20.74 -13.16
C LYS A 91 -29.33 21.30 -13.51
N GLY A 92 -28.65 21.86 -12.51
CA GLY A 92 -27.31 22.43 -12.63
C GLY A 92 -27.27 23.88 -13.14
N GLU A 93 -28.41 24.45 -13.54
CA GLU A 93 -28.50 25.84 -13.97
C GLU A 93 -28.08 26.78 -12.84
N ALA A 94 -27.31 27.83 -13.18
CA ALA A 94 -26.84 28.81 -12.21
C ALA A 94 -27.95 29.81 -11.88
N LEU A 95 -28.32 29.89 -10.61
CA LEU A 95 -29.46 30.69 -10.13
C LEU A 95 -29.02 32.05 -9.60
N ALA A 96 -27.99 32.04 -8.76
CA ALA A 96 -27.36 33.24 -8.24
C ALA A 96 -25.90 32.99 -7.88
N LYS A 97 -25.12 34.05 -7.76
CA LYS A 97 -23.71 34.01 -7.39
C LYS A 97 -23.41 35.03 -6.31
N VAL A 98 -22.63 34.61 -5.32
CA VAL A 98 -22.03 35.51 -4.33
C VAL A 98 -20.60 35.87 -4.75
N ASP A 99 -20.26 37.14 -4.56
CA ASP A 99 -18.89 37.62 -4.66
C ASP A 99 -18.09 37.08 -3.47
N ILE A 100 -17.08 36.28 -3.80
CA ILE A 100 -16.12 35.69 -2.85
C ILE A 100 -14.70 36.01 -3.30
N SER A 101 -14.45 37.25 -3.71
CA SER A 101 -13.12 37.73 -4.12
C SER A 101 -12.01 37.32 -3.14
N GLU A 102 -12.28 37.32 -1.84
CA GLU A 102 -11.34 36.84 -0.80
C GLU A 102 -10.93 35.37 -0.98
N VAL A 103 -11.87 34.48 -1.32
CA VAL A 103 -11.60 33.05 -1.58
C VAL A 103 -10.73 32.89 -2.82
N SER A 104 -10.96 33.71 -3.85
CA SER A 104 -10.13 33.67 -5.07
C SER A 104 -8.68 34.12 -4.82
N ILE A 105 -8.48 35.10 -3.94
CA ILE A 105 -7.16 35.56 -3.49
C ILE A 105 -6.48 34.44 -2.69
N LYS A 106 -7.18 33.86 -1.70
CA LYS A 106 -6.69 32.73 -0.91
C LYS A 106 -6.36 31.51 -1.78
N LEU A 107 -7.17 31.24 -2.81
CA LEU A 107 -6.89 30.17 -3.77
C LEU A 107 -5.59 30.42 -4.54
N SER A 108 -5.37 31.67 -4.97
CA SER A 108 -4.14 32.06 -5.65
C SER A 108 -2.91 31.91 -4.74
N GLU A 109 -3.03 32.31 -3.47
CA GLU A 109 -1.99 32.10 -2.44
C GLU A 109 -1.72 30.61 -2.20
N ALA A 110 -2.76 29.79 -2.03
CA ALA A 110 -2.63 28.35 -1.82
C ALA A 110 -1.97 27.65 -3.02
N LYS A 111 -2.29 28.08 -4.25
CA LYS A 111 -1.64 27.59 -5.48
C LYS A 111 -0.16 27.99 -5.54
N ALA A 112 0.18 29.22 -5.17
CA ALA A 112 1.56 29.66 -5.08
C ALA A 112 2.35 28.84 -4.03
N ASN A 113 1.75 28.59 -2.86
CA ASN A 113 2.36 27.74 -1.84
C ASN A 113 2.54 26.29 -2.31
N LEU A 114 1.56 25.72 -3.03
CA LEU A 114 1.69 24.39 -3.62
C LEU A 114 2.86 24.32 -4.60
N LEU A 115 3.01 25.31 -5.49
CA LEU A 115 4.15 25.39 -6.41
C LEU A 115 5.48 25.50 -5.65
N PHE A 116 5.54 26.32 -4.61
CA PHE A 116 6.73 26.47 -3.77
C PHE A 116 7.14 25.16 -3.08
N VAL A 117 6.19 24.42 -2.50
CA VAL A 117 6.47 23.14 -1.84
C VAL A 117 6.88 22.07 -2.86
N LYS A 118 6.24 22.04 -4.04
CA LYS A 118 6.63 21.14 -5.14
C LYS A 118 8.06 21.43 -5.62
N ALA A 119 8.43 22.70 -5.78
CA ALA A 119 9.79 23.09 -6.14
C ALA A 119 10.82 22.70 -5.07
N LYS A 120 10.45 22.75 -3.78
CA LYS A 120 11.32 22.26 -2.69
C LYS A 120 11.54 20.74 -2.76
N LEU A 121 10.48 19.97 -3.01
CA LEU A 121 10.60 18.52 -3.20
C LEU A 121 11.45 18.18 -4.42
N GLU A 122 11.25 18.88 -5.54
CA GLU A 122 12.04 18.71 -6.76
C GLU A 122 13.52 19.03 -6.51
N LYS A 123 13.82 20.15 -5.84
CA LYS A 123 15.20 20.50 -5.45
C LYS A 123 15.83 19.43 -4.56
N LEU A 124 15.08 18.88 -3.61
CA LEU A 124 15.56 17.78 -2.77
C LEU A 124 15.87 16.53 -3.60
N MET A 125 15.02 16.19 -4.57
CA MET A 125 15.17 15.01 -5.43
C MET A 125 16.31 15.16 -6.46
N ALA A 126 16.54 16.37 -6.96
CA ALA A 126 17.64 16.67 -7.88
C ALA A 126 19.02 16.48 -7.21
N GLY A 127 19.08 16.68 -5.90
CA GLY A 127 20.32 16.57 -5.12
C GLY A 127 21.33 17.66 -5.50
N ALA A 128 22.62 17.31 -5.42
CA ALA A 128 23.70 18.22 -5.79
C ALA A 128 23.68 18.58 -7.28
N SER A 129 24.08 19.82 -7.58
CA SER A 129 24.17 20.31 -8.95
C SER A 129 25.27 19.60 -9.74
N ASN A 130 25.22 19.70 -11.07
CA ASN A 130 26.24 19.10 -11.92
C ASN A 130 27.61 19.77 -11.71
N GLU A 131 27.62 21.07 -11.43
CA GLU A 131 28.83 21.84 -11.13
C GLU A 131 29.46 21.41 -9.80
N GLU A 132 28.64 21.19 -8.76
CA GLU A 132 29.10 20.67 -7.47
C GLU A 132 29.70 19.27 -7.62
N LYS A 133 29.02 18.38 -8.36
CA LYS A 133 29.52 17.02 -8.65
C LYS A 133 30.84 17.04 -9.43
N ALA A 134 30.92 17.83 -10.50
CA ALA A 134 32.14 17.94 -11.31
C ALA A 134 33.33 18.51 -10.50
N SER A 135 33.06 19.46 -9.60
CA SER A 135 34.09 20.00 -8.70
C SER A 135 34.60 18.92 -7.73
N ALA A 136 33.69 18.14 -7.13
CA ALA A 136 34.05 17.04 -6.24
C ALA A 136 34.80 15.91 -6.97
N GLU A 137 34.38 15.53 -8.18
CA GLU A 137 35.08 14.57 -9.05
C GLU A 137 36.49 15.05 -9.40
N THR A 138 36.66 16.35 -9.71
CA THR A 138 37.97 16.95 -9.95
C THR A 138 38.86 16.89 -8.71
N ALA A 139 38.28 17.09 -7.51
CA ALA A 139 39.02 16.96 -6.26
C ALA A 139 39.50 15.52 -6.02
N VAL A 140 38.67 14.51 -6.33
CA VAL A 140 39.07 13.09 -6.29
C VAL A 140 40.21 12.83 -7.28
N LEU A 141 40.08 13.26 -8.53
CA LEU A 141 41.12 13.08 -9.56
C LEU A 141 42.47 13.71 -9.17
N ASN A 142 42.43 14.91 -8.59
CA ASN A 142 43.64 15.58 -8.09
C ASN A 142 44.28 14.80 -6.94
N ALA A 143 43.47 14.27 -6.02
CA ALA A 143 43.97 13.46 -4.91
C ALA A 143 44.54 12.10 -5.39
N GLU A 144 43.92 11.46 -6.38
CA GLU A 144 44.45 10.24 -7.02
C GLU A 144 45.81 10.50 -7.68
N THR A 145 45.92 11.61 -8.40
CA THR A 145 47.18 12.03 -9.02
C THR A 145 48.26 12.28 -7.96
N ALA A 146 47.91 12.90 -6.84
CA ALA A 146 48.83 13.11 -5.72
C ALA A 146 49.30 11.79 -5.08
N VAL A 147 48.40 10.80 -4.93
CA VAL A 147 48.77 9.44 -4.48
C VAL A 147 49.75 8.80 -5.44
N LYS A 148 49.46 8.81 -6.75
CA LYS A 148 50.35 8.24 -7.77
C LYS A 148 51.75 8.87 -7.75
N ASN A 149 51.82 10.20 -7.62
CA ASN A 149 53.10 10.91 -7.52
C ASN A 149 53.85 10.52 -6.24
N ALA A 150 53.15 10.38 -5.11
CA ALA A 150 53.75 9.94 -3.85
C ALA A 150 54.25 8.48 -3.91
N GLU A 151 53.54 7.59 -4.60
CA GLU A 151 53.98 6.20 -4.84
C GLU A 151 55.25 6.16 -5.66
N HIS A 152 55.30 6.90 -6.78
CA HIS A 152 56.50 7.00 -7.61
C HIS A 152 57.68 7.62 -6.85
N ASN A 153 57.44 8.65 -6.03
CA ASN A 153 58.49 9.22 -5.18
C ASN A 153 59.04 8.22 -4.17
N LEU A 154 58.17 7.43 -3.52
CA LEU A 154 58.60 6.38 -2.59
C LEU A 154 59.43 5.30 -3.31
N GLU A 155 59.03 4.90 -4.51
CA GLU A 155 59.78 3.95 -5.34
C GLU A 155 61.19 4.47 -5.68
N ASN A 156 61.28 5.73 -6.14
CA ASN A 156 62.57 6.36 -6.44
C ASN A 156 63.47 6.47 -5.19
N ILE A 157 62.90 6.80 -4.03
CA ILE A 157 63.67 6.87 -2.78
C ILE A 157 64.18 5.49 -2.37
N LYS A 158 63.38 4.42 -2.53
CA LYS A 158 63.84 3.05 -2.28
C LYS A 158 64.98 2.63 -3.21
N ALA A 159 64.85 2.93 -4.50
CA ALA A 159 65.91 2.64 -5.48
C ALA A 159 67.21 3.42 -5.17
N SER A 160 67.09 4.70 -4.83
CA SER A 160 68.25 5.52 -4.43
C SER A 160 68.88 5.01 -3.12
N ALA A 161 68.08 4.56 -2.16
CA ALA A 161 68.58 3.97 -0.92
C ALA A 161 69.41 2.70 -1.18
N GLU A 162 68.92 1.83 -2.06
CA GLU A 162 69.63 0.62 -2.47
C GLU A 162 70.98 0.95 -3.14
N ASN A 163 70.98 1.88 -4.11
CA ASN A 163 72.20 2.31 -4.78
C ASN A 163 73.22 2.94 -3.80
N ASN A 164 72.78 3.85 -2.94
CA ASN A 164 73.66 4.48 -1.95
C ASN A 164 74.31 3.44 -1.01
N LEU A 165 73.57 2.40 -0.63
CA LEU A 165 74.10 1.33 0.21
C LEU A 165 75.09 0.46 -0.56
N LEU A 166 74.79 0.11 -1.81
CA LEU A 166 75.70 -0.65 -2.68
C LEU A 166 77.02 0.11 -2.91
N ASP A 167 76.96 1.40 -3.22
CA ASP A 167 78.14 2.24 -3.44
C ASP A 167 79.03 2.27 -2.18
N THR A 168 78.41 2.49 -1.00
CA THR A 168 79.14 2.50 0.28
C THR A 168 79.75 1.14 0.62
N GLN A 169 79.08 0.04 0.25
CA GLN A 169 79.60 -1.31 0.41
C GLN A 169 80.77 -1.61 -0.53
N GLU A 170 80.77 -1.04 -1.73
CA GLU A 170 81.88 -1.18 -2.67
C GLU A 170 83.12 -0.42 -2.18
N ASP A 171 82.93 0.80 -1.67
CA ASP A 171 84.00 1.56 -1.01
C ASP A 171 84.60 0.79 0.17
N ALA A 172 83.77 0.09 0.95
CA ALA A 172 84.23 -0.74 2.06
C ALA A 172 85.12 -1.92 1.61
N LYS A 173 84.84 -2.53 0.45
CA LYS A 173 85.70 -3.59 -0.11
C LYS A 173 87.08 -3.06 -0.48
N ILE A 174 87.16 -1.83 -0.99
CA ILE A 174 88.44 -1.17 -1.30
C ILE A 174 89.26 -0.98 -0.01
N VAL A 175 88.61 -0.55 1.07
CA VAL A 175 89.23 -0.42 2.40
C VAL A 175 89.72 -1.76 2.93
N LEU A 176 88.91 -2.82 2.82
CA LEU A 176 89.28 -4.18 3.24
C LEU A 176 90.51 -4.71 2.48
N ASN A 177 90.54 -4.54 1.15
CA ASN A 177 91.68 -4.94 0.33
C ASN A 177 92.96 -4.18 0.74
N SER A 178 92.84 -2.89 1.02
CA SER A 178 93.96 -2.05 1.47
C SER A 178 94.48 -2.48 2.86
N ALA A 179 93.58 -2.82 3.77
CA ALA A 179 93.94 -3.34 5.09
C ALA A 179 94.67 -4.68 4.99
N TYR A 180 94.20 -5.59 4.14
CA TYR A 180 94.85 -6.88 3.88
C TYR A 180 96.28 -6.71 3.35
N LEU A 181 96.49 -5.83 2.37
CA LEU A 181 97.83 -5.51 1.85
C LEU A 181 98.74 -4.96 2.96
N THR A 182 98.18 -4.16 3.89
CA THR A 182 98.93 -3.61 5.03
C THR A 182 99.37 -4.70 6.01
N ILE A 183 98.50 -5.69 6.28
CA ILE A 183 98.86 -6.87 7.07
C ILE A 183 99.98 -7.67 6.38
N SER A 184 99.88 -7.88 5.06
CA SER A 184 100.90 -8.59 4.28
C SER A 184 102.26 -7.90 4.33
N ASN A 185 102.31 -6.58 4.16
CA ASN A 185 103.55 -5.80 4.28
C ASN A 185 104.12 -5.86 5.70
N SER A 186 103.25 -5.81 6.71
CA SER A 186 103.65 -5.91 8.12
C SER A 186 104.26 -7.26 8.46
N PHE A 187 103.67 -8.35 7.94
CA PHE A 187 104.22 -9.71 8.07
C PHE A 187 105.61 -9.81 7.47
N ASN A 188 105.79 -9.35 6.22
CA ASN A 188 107.09 -9.46 5.53
C ASN A 188 108.22 -8.77 6.31
N VAL A 189 107.95 -7.60 6.91
CA VAL A 189 108.92 -6.90 7.77
C VAL A 189 109.18 -7.67 9.05
N ALA A 190 108.14 -8.16 9.72
CA ALA A 190 108.27 -8.89 10.97
C ALA A 190 109.00 -10.25 10.81
N ASP A 191 108.70 -11.00 9.76
CA ASP A 191 109.36 -12.27 9.40
C ASP A 191 110.85 -12.05 9.07
N LEU A 192 111.19 -11.00 8.30
CA LEU A 192 112.59 -10.68 8.02
C LEU A 192 113.38 -10.38 9.31
N ILE A 193 112.80 -9.61 10.24
CA ILE A 193 113.42 -9.26 11.51
C ILE A 193 113.57 -10.50 12.41
N GLU A 194 112.55 -11.35 12.49
CA GLU A 194 112.61 -12.63 13.22
C GLU A 194 113.77 -13.49 12.72
N ARG A 195 113.85 -13.72 11.41
CA ARG A 195 114.89 -14.56 10.81
C ARG A 195 116.29 -13.99 10.98
N THR A 196 116.43 -12.66 10.92
CA THR A 196 117.73 -11.98 10.98
C THR A 196 118.31 -11.97 12.39
N TYR A 197 117.48 -11.72 13.41
CA TYR A 197 117.95 -11.43 14.76
C TYR A 197 117.56 -12.47 15.80
N PHE A 198 116.50 -13.23 15.59
CA PHE A 198 115.87 -14.11 16.59
C PHE A 198 115.98 -15.60 16.25
N SER A 199 117.09 -16.00 15.61
CA SER A 199 117.39 -17.41 15.28
C SER A 199 117.82 -18.26 16.48
N ALA A 200 118.09 -17.64 17.64
CA ALA A 200 118.38 -18.32 18.89
C ALA A 200 117.09 -18.91 19.53
N ASN A 201 117.20 -20.07 20.16
CA ASN A 201 116.05 -20.73 20.82
C ASN A 201 115.88 -20.29 22.27
N ASP A 202 115.98 -18.98 22.50
CA ASP A 202 115.73 -18.36 23.81
C ASP A 202 114.27 -17.91 23.96
N GLN A 203 113.93 -17.43 25.15
CA GLN A 203 112.57 -17.06 25.48
C GLN A 203 112.06 -15.92 24.59
N GLU A 204 112.89 -14.91 24.37
CA GLU A 204 112.58 -13.75 23.53
C GLU A 204 112.35 -14.13 22.07
N GLY A 205 113.22 -14.96 21.49
CA GLY A 205 113.08 -15.44 20.11
C GLY A 205 111.83 -16.29 19.91
N ILE A 206 111.46 -17.13 20.89
CA ILE A 206 110.18 -17.87 20.86
C ILE A 206 108.99 -16.90 20.85
N LEU A 207 108.98 -15.88 21.72
CA LEU A 207 107.88 -14.92 21.79
C LEU A 207 107.75 -14.05 20.53
N VAL A 208 108.86 -13.74 19.86
CA VAL A 208 108.86 -13.06 18.56
C VAL A 208 108.25 -13.96 17.50
N ARG A 209 108.69 -15.23 17.41
CA ARG A 209 108.16 -16.20 16.44
C ARG A 209 106.66 -16.41 16.60
N GLU A 210 106.18 -16.62 17.82
CA GLU A 210 104.74 -16.69 18.13
C GLU A 210 103.97 -15.43 17.66
N SER A 211 104.60 -14.26 17.75
CA SER A 211 103.98 -13.00 17.33
C SER A 211 103.94 -12.88 15.81
N VAL A 212 104.98 -13.33 15.10
CA VAL A 212 105.02 -13.40 13.63
C VAL A 212 103.98 -14.40 13.12
N GLU A 213 103.89 -15.59 13.72
CA GLU A 213 102.88 -16.62 13.38
C GLU A 213 101.44 -16.08 13.55
N LYS A 214 101.20 -15.25 14.56
CA LYS A 214 99.89 -14.57 14.72
C LYS A 214 99.58 -13.64 13.56
N ILE A 215 100.56 -12.91 13.04
CA ILE A 215 100.36 -12.03 11.88
C ILE A 215 100.14 -12.87 10.62
N GLU A 216 100.94 -13.92 10.42
CA GLU A 216 100.85 -14.83 9.27
C GLU A 216 99.46 -15.43 9.11
N LYS A 217 98.83 -15.81 10.23
CA LYS A 217 97.49 -16.39 10.24
C LYS A 217 96.45 -15.54 9.50
N PHE A 218 96.62 -14.22 9.48
CA PHE A 218 95.66 -13.30 8.84
C PHE A 218 95.90 -13.05 7.34
N LEU A 219 96.92 -13.70 6.75
CA LEU A 219 97.21 -13.64 5.31
C LEU A 219 96.37 -14.58 4.44
N SER A 220 95.45 -15.34 5.03
CA SER A 220 94.63 -16.31 4.28
C SER A 220 93.15 -16.27 4.63
N VAL A 221 92.73 -15.28 5.43
CA VAL A 221 91.35 -15.19 5.93
C VAL A 221 90.54 -14.24 5.05
N GLU A 222 89.46 -14.77 4.48
CA GLU A 222 88.40 -13.98 3.85
C GLU A 222 87.67 -13.19 4.96
N ASN A 223 87.74 -11.87 4.93
CA ASN A 223 87.31 -11.02 6.04
C ASN A 223 86.18 -10.06 5.65
N ASP A 224 85.17 -10.00 6.51
CA ASP A 224 84.25 -8.87 6.61
C ASP A 224 84.88 -7.75 7.47
N LEU A 225 84.26 -6.57 7.50
CA LEU A 225 84.78 -5.40 8.23
C LEU A 225 85.03 -5.70 9.72
N ALA A 226 84.06 -6.33 10.39
CA ALA A 226 84.13 -6.60 11.83
C ALA A 226 85.28 -7.56 12.17
N LYS A 227 85.50 -8.59 11.35
CA LYS A 227 86.66 -9.47 11.51
C LYS A 227 87.97 -8.75 11.21
N MET A 228 87.99 -7.89 10.19
CA MET A 228 89.20 -7.13 9.83
C MET A 228 89.63 -6.17 10.95
N GLU A 229 88.68 -5.50 11.61
CA GLU A 229 88.97 -4.67 12.79
C GLU A 229 89.69 -5.48 13.88
N GLY A 230 89.15 -6.64 14.24
CA GLY A 230 89.75 -7.54 15.21
C GLY A 230 91.14 -8.03 14.79
N ASN A 231 91.31 -8.40 13.52
CA ASN A 231 92.59 -8.87 12.99
C ASN A 231 93.66 -7.77 13.02
N LEU A 232 93.31 -6.54 12.62
CA LEU A 232 94.24 -5.41 12.65
C LEU A 232 94.69 -5.07 14.08
N ASN A 233 93.79 -5.15 15.07
CA ASN A 233 94.16 -5.01 16.48
C ASN A 233 95.19 -6.06 16.92
N ILE A 234 94.95 -7.34 16.58
CA ILE A 234 95.87 -8.43 16.93
C ILE A 234 97.24 -8.24 16.24
N VAL A 235 97.26 -7.81 14.99
CA VAL A 235 98.51 -7.51 14.26
C VAL A 235 99.25 -6.32 14.89
N SER A 236 98.54 -5.26 15.27
CA SER A 236 99.12 -4.10 15.96
C SER A 236 99.79 -4.50 17.28
N ASP A 237 99.11 -5.34 18.08
CA ASP A 237 99.63 -5.88 19.34
C ASP A 237 100.84 -6.79 19.14
N ALA A 238 100.81 -7.64 18.11
CA ALA A 238 101.95 -8.50 17.75
C ALA A 238 103.18 -7.67 17.36
N LEU A 239 103.01 -6.66 16.49
CA LEU A 239 104.09 -5.74 16.11
C LEU A 239 104.66 -4.98 17.31
N LYS A 240 103.79 -4.53 18.24
CA LYS A 240 104.22 -3.91 19.49
C LYS A 240 105.05 -4.86 20.33
N LYS A 241 104.61 -6.11 20.51
CA LYS A 241 105.35 -7.11 21.28
C LYS A 241 106.74 -7.39 20.69
N ILE A 242 106.85 -7.52 19.37
CA ILE A 242 108.14 -7.67 18.68
C ILE A 242 109.02 -6.45 18.94
N ARG A 243 108.46 -5.24 18.79
CA ARG A 243 109.18 -3.97 19.00
C ARG A 243 109.72 -3.82 20.43
N ASP A 244 108.92 -4.21 21.43
CA ASP A 244 109.29 -4.14 22.84
C ASP A 244 110.46 -5.10 23.16
N ILE A 245 110.43 -6.32 22.59
CA ILE A 245 111.52 -7.31 22.74
C ILE A 245 112.83 -6.78 22.13
N CYS A 246 112.78 -6.05 21.01
CA CYS A 246 113.96 -5.40 20.42
C CYS A 246 114.62 -4.36 21.35
N GLU A 247 113.99 -3.93 22.44
CA GLU A 247 114.58 -3.05 23.47
C GLU A 247 115.11 -3.80 24.70
N GLU A 248 114.89 -5.11 24.79
CA GLU A 248 115.43 -5.90 25.89
C GLU A 248 116.95 -5.97 25.83
N THR A 249 117.60 -6.07 26.99
CA THR A 249 119.04 -5.93 27.16
C THR A 249 119.85 -6.79 26.19
N LYS A 250 119.35 -7.99 25.88
CA LYS A 250 119.97 -8.95 24.97
C LYS A 250 119.97 -8.48 23.51
N TYR A 251 118.89 -7.85 23.04
CA TYR A 251 118.67 -7.51 21.64
C TYR A 251 118.84 -6.03 21.32
N ARG A 252 118.87 -5.18 22.35
CA ARG A 252 118.90 -3.71 22.24
C ARG A 252 119.95 -3.18 21.27
N ASN A 253 121.15 -3.75 21.32
CA ASN A 253 122.30 -3.34 20.50
C ASN A 253 122.57 -4.30 19.33
N ILE A 254 121.72 -5.33 19.15
CA ILE A 254 121.82 -6.31 18.06
C ILE A 254 120.88 -5.92 16.91
N VAL A 255 119.63 -5.61 17.24
CA VAL A 255 118.63 -5.18 16.24
C VAL A 255 118.92 -3.75 15.82
N SER A 256 119.00 -3.50 14.50
CA SER A 256 119.33 -2.17 13.98
C SER A 256 118.25 -1.13 14.33
N SER A 257 118.65 0.14 14.43
CA SER A 257 117.69 1.24 14.62
C SER A 257 116.73 1.38 13.44
N THR A 258 117.16 1.03 12.22
CA THR A 258 116.33 1.04 11.00
C THR A 258 115.23 -0.01 11.06
N ASP A 259 115.51 -1.22 11.54
CA ASP A 259 114.51 -2.28 11.64
C ASP A 259 113.50 -2.01 12.77
N LYS A 260 113.99 -1.45 13.89
CA LYS A 260 113.13 -0.92 14.96
C LYS A 260 112.16 0.14 14.42
N ALA A 261 112.67 1.11 13.66
CA ALA A 261 111.84 2.14 13.03
C ALA A 261 110.87 1.56 11.97
N SER A 262 111.26 0.48 11.29
CA SER A 262 110.40 -0.23 10.33
C SER A 262 109.20 -0.89 11.03
N LEU A 263 109.39 -1.51 12.20
CA LEU A 263 108.29 -2.03 13.02
C LEU A 263 107.35 -0.92 13.50
N ASP A 264 107.89 0.21 13.96
CA ASP A 264 107.10 1.37 14.37
C ASP A 264 106.27 1.93 13.19
N THR A 265 106.84 1.94 11.98
CA THR A 265 106.15 2.34 10.74
C THR A 265 105.02 1.38 10.39
N GLN A 266 105.26 0.07 10.41
CA GLN A 266 104.22 -0.91 10.10
C GLN A 266 103.07 -0.87 11.13
N ARG A 267 103.39 -0.71 12.42
CA ARG A 267 102.34 -0.54 13.45
C ARG A 267 101.51 0.71 13.22
N THR A 268 102.13 1.81 12.78
CA THR A 268 101.42 3.03 12.40
C THR A 268 100.49 2.79 11.21
N ASN A 269 100.97 2.12 10.16
CA ASN A 269 100.16 1.77 8.99
C ASN A 269 98.96 0.89 9.36
N ILE A 270 99.16 -0.10 10.25
CA ILE A 270 98.08 -0.96 10.76
C ILE A 270 97.04 -0.14 11.53
N ASN A 271 97.46 0.78 12.41
CA ASN A 271 96.53 1.63 13.13
C ASN A 271 95.75 2.58 12.20
N THR A 272 96.38 3.06 11.12
CA THR A 272 95.68 3.81 10.06
C THR A 272 94.66 2.94 9.33
N ALA A 273 95.03 1.72 8.96
CA ALA A 273 94.10 0.77 8.34
C ALA A 273 92.91 0.46 9.27
N LEU A 274 93.17 0.27 10.57
CA LEU A 274 92.14 0.05 11.59
C LEU A 274 91.15 1.22 11.64
N THR A 275 91.66 2.45 11.69
CA THR A 275 90.84 3.66 11.67
C THR A 275 89.96 3.73 10.41
N ASN A 276 90.53 3.38 9.25
CA ASN A 276 89.79 3.38 7.99
C ASN A 276 88.68 2.31 7.96
N VAL A 277 88.92 1.12 8.51
CA VAL A 277 87.90 0.06 8.64
C VAL A 277 86.75 0.53 9.53
N VAL A 278 87.05 1.07 10.72
CA VAL A 278 86.04 1.58 11.64
C VAL A 278 85.23 2.72 11.01
N ASN A 279 85.88 3.64 10.30
CA ASN A 279 85.18 4.72 9.59
C ASN A 279 84.25 4.17 8.49
N SER A 280 84.65 3.11 7.80
CA SER A 280 83.82 2.45 6.77
C SER A 280 82.59 1.76 7.38
N GLU A 281 82.73 1.10 8.54
CA GLU A 281 81.59 0.52 9.27
C GLU A 281 80.59 1.58 9.74
N GLN A 282 81.10 2.70 10.24
CA GLN A 282 80.28 3.85 10.64
C GLN A 282 79.56 4.47 9.44
N ALA A 283 80.22 4.58 8.28
CA ALA A 283 79.62 5.08 7.06
C ALA A 283 78.45 4.20 6.60
N ILE A 284 78.62 2.87 6.56
CA ILE A 284 77.54 1.92 6.22
C ILE A 284 76.37 2.06 7.20
N SER A 285 76.66 2.12 8.50
CA SER A 285 75.64 2.24 9.54
C SER A 285 74.86 3.56 9.41
N SER A 286 75.55 4.66 9.12
CA SER A 286 74.92 5.97 8.90
C SER A 286 74.04 5.97 7.65
N VAL A 287 74.51 5.42 6.53
CA VAL A 287 73.72 5.34 5.29
C VAL A 287 72.45 4.51 5.49
N LYS A 288 72.54 3.38 6.21
CA LYS A 288 71.37 2.56 6.55
C LYS A 288 70.31 3.37 7.32
N LEU A 289 70.73 4.10 8.35
CA LEU A 289 69.82 4.93 9.16
C LEU A 289 69.19 6.06 8.32
N THR A 290 69.98 6.75 7.50
CA THR A 290 69.48 7.80 6.61
C THR A 290 68.48 7.25 5.58
N ASN A 291 68.77 6.10 4.99
CA ASN A 291 67.88 5.43 4.04
C ASN A 291 66.57 5.02 4.69
N GLU A 292 66.62 4.39 5.86
CA GLU A 292 65.44 4.00 6.62
C GLU A 292 64.56 5.21 6.97
N TYR A 293 65.18 6.30 7.44
CA TYR A 293 64.48 7.56 7.72
C TYR A 293 63.78 8.10 6.46
N ASN A 294 64.47 8.19 5.32
CA ASN A 294 63.92 8.72 4.08
C ASN A 294 62.75 7.85 3.55
N ILE A 295 62.89 6.52 3.62
CA ILE A 295 61.83 5.58 3.23
C ILE A 295 60.60 5.74 4.14
N ASN A 296 60.81 5.82 5.46
CA ASN A 296 59.72 5.99 6.43
C ASN A 296 59.01 7.33 6.25
N TYR A 297 59.77 8.40 5.99
CA TYR A 297 59.21 9.73 5.72
C TYR A 297 58.36 9.73 4.44
N ALA A 298 58.87 9.17 3.34
CA ALA A 298 58.13 9.04 2.09
C ALA A 298 56.89 8.14 2.24
N GLY A 299 56.99 7.06 3.02
CA GLY A 299 55.87 6.18 3.36
C GLY A 299 54.77 6.91 4.15
N THR A 300 55.17 7.76 5.10
CA THR A 300 54.23 8.60 5.87
C THR A 300 53.54 9.63 4.97
N SER A 301 54.29 10.25 4.04
CA SER A 301 53.73 11.16 3.04
C SER A 301 52.69 10.46 2.16
N LEU A 302 52.98 9.25 1.66
CA LEU A 302 52.04 8.43 0.90
C LEU A 302 50.79 8.07 1.71
N SER A 303 50.95 7.70 2.99
CA SER A 303 49.81 7.40 3.86
C SER A 303 48.91 8.63 4.04
N SER A 304 49.49 9.82 4.18
CA SER A 304 48.75 11.08 4.28
C SER A 304 47.97 11.40 3.01
N THR A 305 48.58 11.24 1.82
CA THR A 305 47.88 11.49 0.55
C THR A 305 46.76 10.49 0.31
N LYS A 306 46.93 9.21 0.70
CA LYS A 306 45.84 8.22 0.69
C LYS A 306 44.67 8.61 1.60
N GLY A 307 44.96 9.18 2.77
CA GLY A 307 43.93 9.74 3.66
C GLY A 307 43.15 10.90 3.03
N THR A 308 43.85 11.80 2.34
CA THR A 308 43.22 12.90 1.59
C THR A 308 42.33 12.39 0.45
N LEU A 309 42.78 11.38 -0.30
CA LEU A 309 41.96 10.73 -1.33
C LEU A 309 40.68 10.13 -0.74
N ALA A 310 40.79 9.38 0.36
CA ALA A 310 39.62 8.80 1.02
C ALA A 310 38.63 9.88 1.48
N SER A 311 39.13 11.01 2.01
CA SER A 311 38.29 12.16 2.39
C SER A 311 37.56 12.79 1.20
N ALA A 312 38.26 12.97 0.07
CA ALA A 312 37.66 13.49 -1.16
C ALA A 312 36.58 12.53 -1.71
N GLN A 313 36.86 11.22 -1.72
CA GLN A 313 35.90 10.19 -2.12
C GLN A 313 34.65 10.16 -1.23
N ASN A 314 34.83 10.26 0.09
CA ASN A 314 33.72 10.33 1.04
C ASN A 314 32.87 11.59 0.84
N SER A 315 33.51 12.73 0.55
CA SER A 315 32.82 13.99 0.27
C SER A 315 31.97 13.88 -1.00
N LEU A 316 32.50 13.27 -2.07
CA LEU A 316 31.75 12.98 -3.29
C LEU A 316 30.59 12.01 -3.02
N ALA A 317 30.83 10.94 -2.26
CA ALA A 317 29.82 9.94 -1.92
C ALA A 317 28.63 10.55 -1.15
N LEU A 318 28.90 11.44 -0.19
CA LEU A 318 27.87 12.19 0.53
C LEU A 318 27.08 13.13 -0.40
N LEU A 319 27.76 13.75 -1.37
CA LEU A 319 27.15 14.69 -2.30
C LEU A 319 26.19 14.03 -3.30
N ILE A 320 26.51 12.80 -3.74
CA ILE A 320 25.67 12.03 -4.68
C ILE A 320 24.67 11.10 -3.98
N ALA A 321 24.72 11.02 -2.65
CA ALA A 321 23.81 10.17 -1.90
C ALA A 321 22.36 10.61 -2.12
N PRO A 322 21.42 9.67 -2.30
CA PRO A 322 20.01 10.01 -2.43
C PRO A 322 19.52 10.71 -1.15
N PRO A 323 18.53 11.62 -1.27
CA PRO A 323 17.93 12.26 -0.11
C PRO A 323 17.32 11.21 0.82
N ARG A 324 17.38 11.47 2.12
CA ARG A 324 16.82 10.55 3.13
C ARG A 324 15.32 10.38 2.92
N GLN A 325 14.84 9.16 3.07
CA GLN A 325 13.43 8.85 2.80
C GLN A 325 12.48 9.60 3.73
N GLU A 326 12.91 9.89 4.95
CA GLU A 326 12.19 10.69 5.94
C GLU A 326 11.97 12.13 5.44
N ASP A 327 12.99 12.74 4.84
CA ASP A 327 12.91 14.09 4.27
C ASP A 327 11.97 14.09 3.07
N VAL A 328 12.09 13.09 2.17
CA VAL A 328 11.19 12.93 1.02
C VAL A 328 9.74 12.75 1.47
N ASN A 329 9.49 11.91 2.48
CA ASN A 329 8.14 11.68 3.00
C ASN A 329 7.55 12.93 3.66
N SER A 330 8.36 13.70 4.40
CA SER A 330 7.96 14.97 4.98
C SER A 330 7.52 15.98 3.91
N TYR A 331 8.30 16.14 2.84
CA TYR A 331 7.92 17.03 1.73
C TYR A 331 6.71 16.52 0.95
N LYS A 332 6.59 15.20 0.73
CA LYS A 332 5.37 14.62 0.12
C LYS A 332 4.13 14.92 0.95
N ALA A 333 4.21 14.79 2.28
CA ALA A 333 3.11 15.14 3.17
C ALA A 333 2.74 16.63 3.09
N GLN A 334 3.74 17.53 3.00
CA GLN A 334 3.50 18.96 2.77
C GLN A 334 2.85 19.24 1.41
N VAL A 335 3.21 18.51 0.35
CA VAL A 335 2.53 18.61 -0.95
C VAL A 335 1.07 18.21 -0.81
N VAL A 336 0.77 17.06 -0.21
CA VAL A 336 -0.61 16.59 0.01
C VAL A 336 -1.42 17.61 0.83
N GLN A 337 -0.83 18.20 1.86
CA GLN A 337 -1.46 19.25 2.65
C GLN A 337 -1.79 20.49 1.80
N ALA A 338 -0.83 20.96 0.99
CA ALA A 338 -1.03 22.10 0.11
C ALA A 338 -2.07 21.82 -0.99
N GLU A 339 -2.06 20.62 -1.57
CA GLU A 339 -3.08 20.17 -2.53
C GLU A 339 -4.47 20.12 -1.91
N SER A 340 -4.59 19.64 -0.67
CA SER A 340 -5.86 19.61 0.07
C SER A 340 -6.38 21.02 0.35
N SER A 341 -5.50 21.97 0.66
CA SER A 341 -5.85 23.38 0.84
C SER A 341 -6.38 24.01 -0.45
N VAL A 342 -5.71 23.75 -1.59
CA VAL A 342 -6.18 24.17 -2.91
C VAL A 342 -7.55 23.56 -3.20
N ALA A 343 -7.72 22.25 -3.02
CA ALA A 343 -8.98 21.56 -3.29
C ALA A 343 -10.14 22.11 -2.44
N LEU A 344 -9.89 22.42 -1.17
CA LEU A 344 -10.88 23.06 -0.29
C LEU A 344 -11.33 24.42 -0.83
N LEU A 345 -10.39 25.27 -1.20
CA LEU A 345 -10.68 26.62 -1.72
C LEU A 345 -11.33 26.57 -3.10
N GLU A 346 -10.97 25.61 -3.95
CA GLU A 346 -11.64 25.37 -5.23
C GLU A 346 -13.10 24.92 -5.03
N ASN A 347 -13.36 24.08 -4.02
CA ASN A 347 -14.73 23.70 -3.67
C ASN A 347 -15.53 24.90 -3.14
N GLN A 348 -14.95 25.72 -2.27
CA GLN A 348 -15.59 26.96 -1.81
C GLN A 348 -15.90 27.91 -2.98
N LEU A 349 -15.00 27.98 -3.97
CA LEU A 349 -15.22 28.77 -5.18
C LEU A 349 -16.38 28.23 -6.03
N LYS A 350 -16.48 26.91 -6.18
CA LYS A 350 -17.61 26.27 -6.87
C LYS A 350 -18.93 26.50 -6.15
N GLU A 351 -18.92 26.47 -4.82
CA GLU A 351 -20.10 26.64 -3.96
C GLU A 351 -20.57 28.10 -3.85
N ALA A 352 -19.84 29.07 -4.41
CA ALA A 352 -20.31 30.45 -4.51
C ALA A 352 -21.38 30.66 -5.60
N VAL A 353 -21.58 29.68 -6.48
CA VAL A 353 -22.68 29.69 -7.43
C VAL A 353 -23.75 28.76 -6.91
N LEU A 354 -24.91 29.32 -6.54
CA LEU A 354 -26.09 28.56 -6.22
C LEU A 354 -26.67 27.98 -7.51
N ARG A 355 -26.81 26.66 -7.57
CA ARG A 355 -27.31 25.94 -8.75
C ARG A 355 -28.57 25.15 -8.42
N SER A 356 -29.40 24.94 -9.43
CA SER A 356 -30.59 24.11 -9.27
C SER A 356 -30.23 22.63 -9.04
N PRO A 357 -30.77 21.96 -8.02
CA PRO A 357 -30.50 20.53 -7.77
C PRO A 357 -31.22 19.60 -8.76
N SER A 358 -32.32 20.06 -9.36
CA SER A 358 -33.16 19.33 -10.31
C SER A 358 -33.87 20.31 -11.25
N ASP A 359 -34.66 19.80 -12.19
CA ASP A 359 -35.60 20.64 -12.94
C ASP A 359 -36.72 21.11 -12.00
N GLY A 360 -37.22 22.34 -12.17
CA GLY A 360 -38.24 22.91 -11.29
C GLY A 360 -38.52 24.38 -11.54
N GLN A 361 -39.33 24.97 -10.67
CA GLN A 361 -39.72 26.38 -10.74
C GLN A 361 -39.25 27.13 -9.49
N ILE A 362 -38.74 28.35 -9.68
CA ILE A 362 -38.40 29.25 -8.58
C ILE A 362 -39.68 29.87 -8.01
N ILE A 363 -39.96 29.65 -6.73
CA ILE A 363 -41.17 30.18 -6.08
C ILE A 363 -40.89 31.54 -5.47
N ARG A 364 -39.74 31.68 -4.80
CA ARG A 364 -39.32 32.95 -4.19
C ARG A 364 -37.81 33.11 -4.32
N VAL A 365 -37.40 34.35 -4.52
CA VAL A 365 -36.01 34.78 -4.42
C VAL A 365 -35.91 35.70 -3.21
N GLU A 366 -35.07 35.34 -2.26
CA GLU A 366 -34.79 36.13 -1.07
C GLU A 366 -33.43 36.83 -1.25
N GLY A 367 -33.37 38.11 -0.87
CA GLY A 367 -32.20 38.96 -1.07
C GLY A 367 -32.16 39.71 -2.41
N LYS A 368 -31.29 40.71 -2.50
CA LYS A 368 -31.05 41.52 -3.72
C LYS A 368 -29.57 41.58 -4.07
N GLU A 369 -29.29 41.83 -5.34
CA GLU A 369 -27.92 42.14 -5.78
C GLU A 369 -27.34 43.29 -4.93
N GLY A 370 -26.13 43.07 -4.40
CA GLY A 370 -25.45 43.98 -3.49
C GLY A 370 -25.73 43.75 -2.00
N GLU A 371 -26.72 42.94 -1.62
CA GLU A 371 -27.00 42.59 -0.22
C GLU A 371 -26.04 41.52 0.31
N MET A 372 -25.84 41.50 1.63
CA MET A 372 -25.00 40.51 2.29
C MET A 372 -25.81 39.25 2.59
N GLN A 373 -25.41 38.12 2.02
CA GLN A 373 -25.98 36.81 2.30
C GLN A 373 -25.19 36.09 3.39
N VAL A 374 -25.89 35.55 4.39
CA VAL A 374 -25.30 34.69 5.42
C VAL A 374 -25.29 33.25 4.93
N ALA A 375 -24.22 32.51 5.25
CA ALA A 375 -24.16 31.08 4.96
C ALA A 375 -25.36 30.34 5.60
N GLY A 376 -26.02 29.48 4.83
CA GLY A 376 -27.14 28.66 5.30
C GLY A 376 -28.48 29.40 5.42
N SER A 377 -28.54 30.73 5.32
CA SER A 377 -29.83 31.43 5.25
C SER A 377 -30.52 31.17 3.92
N LEU A 378 -31.86 31.16 3.95
CA LEU A 378 -32.68 30.97 2.75
C LEU A 378 -32.29 32.01 1.70
N ALA A 379 -31.93 31.55 0.52
CA ALA A 379 -31.62 32.40 -0.63
C ALA A 379 -32.72 32.27 -1.69
N MET A 380 -33.18 31.03 -1.96
CA MET A 380 -34.29 30.81 -2.87
C MET A 380 -35.18 29.67 -2.38
N SER A 381 -36.46 29.81 -2.66
CA SER A 381 -37.43 28.76 -2.56
C SER A 381 -37.62 28.14 -3.95
N PHE A 382 -37.40 26.84 -4.03
CA PHE A 382 -37.44 26.07 -5.27
C PHE A 382 -38.47 24.97 -5.13
N LEU A 383 -39.39 24.89 -6.10
CA LEU A 383 -40.30 23.77 -6.21
C LEU A 383 -39.77 22.87 -7.32
N PRO A 384 -39.26 21.67 -7.00
CA PRO A 384 -38.91 20.71 -8.03
C PRO A 384 -40.10 20.51 -8.97
N THR A 385 -39.81 20.20 -10.24
CA THR A 385 -40.79 19.56 -11.13
C THR A 385 -40.98 18.14 -10.61
N ALA A 386 -41.59 18.02 -9.45
CA ALA A 386 -41.98 16.76 -8.88
C ALA A 386 -43.17 16.27 -9.68
N LEU A 387 -43.06 15.06 -10.19
CA LEU A 387 -44.22 14.28 -10.56
C LEU A 387 -45.16 14.26 -9.35
N PHE A 388 -46.45 14.50 -9.58
CA PHE A 388 -47.43 14.33 -8.51
C PHE A 388 -47.25 12.94 -7.88
N GLU A 389 -47.32 12.88 -6.56
CA GLU A 389 -47.30 11.63 -5.80
C GLU A 389 -48.62 11.46 -5.07
N ILE A 390 -49.00 10.23 -4.76
CA ILE A 390 -50.23 9.93 -4.02
C ILE A 390 -49.81 9.32 -2.70
N GLU A 391 -50.25 9.96 -1.61
CA GLU A 391 -50.11 9.40 -0.28
C GLU A 391 -51.33 8.54 0.02
N VAL A 392 -51.08 7.27 0.28
CA VAL A 392 -52.08 6.26 0.59
C VAL A 392 -51.75 5.67 1.96
N ASN A 393 -52.75 5.53 2.82
CA ASN A 393 -52.58 4.86 4.11
C ASN A 393 -53.01 3.40 3.93
N ILE A 394 -52.07 2.47 4.07
CA ILE A 394 -52.31 1.05 3.82
C ILE A 394 -52.41 0.32 5.15
N TYR A 395 -53.44 -0.51 5.29
CA TYR A 395 -53.67 -1.25 6.52
C TYR A 395 -52.53 -2.23 6.87
N GLU A 396 -52.27 -2.45 8.16
CA GLU A 396 -51.20 -3.32 8.67
C GLU A 396 -51.20 -4.74 8.08
N GLU A 397 -52.38 -5.31 7.81
CA GLU A 397 -52.48 -6.65 7.22
C GLU A 397 -52.09 -6.70 5.73
N ASP A 398 -52.14 -5.57 5.04
CA ASP A 398 -51.89 -5.46 3.60
C ASP A 398 -50.52 -4.86 3.28
N ILE A 399 -49.93 -4.06 4.15
CA ILE A 399 -48.60 -3.47 3.92
C ILE A 399 -47.50 -4.53 3.79
N ALA A 400 -47.59 -5.64 4.54
CA ALA A 400 -46.66 -6.77 4.43
C ALA A 400 -46.69 -7.43 3.03
N LYS A 401 -47.76 -7.18 2.28
CA LYS A 401 -47.95 -7.69 0.92
C LYS A 401 -47.47 -6.68 -0.12
N ILE A 402 -46.97 -5.49 0.18
CA ILE A 402 -46.58 -4.52 -0.84
C ILE A 402 -45.06 -4.33 -0.85
N ASN A 403 -44.48 -4.21 -2.04
CA ASN A 403 -43.06 -3.92 -2.23
C ASN A 403 -42.85 -2.61 -2.98
N LEU A 404 -41.68 -2.01 -2.77
CA LEU A 404 -41.20 -0.92 -3.62
C LEU A 404 -41.16 -1.37 -5.09
N GLY A 405 -41.73 -0.56 -5.97
CA GLY A 405 -41.83 -0.82 -7.41
C GLY A 405 -43.10 -1.56 -7.86
N ASP A 406 -43.99 -1.97 -6.95
CA ASP A 406 -45.25 -2.61 -7.35
C ASP A 406 -46.10 -1.64 -8.20
N PRO A 407 -46.65 -2.08 -9.35
CA PRO A 407 -47.44 -1.22 -10.23
C PRO A 407 -48.79 -0.88 -9.61
N ALA A 408 -49.20 0.38 -9.75
CA ALA A 408 -50.48 0.87 -9.24
C ALA A 408 -51.35 1.44 -10.37
N GLY A 409 -52.59 0.99 -10.45
CA GLY A 409 -53.64 1.67 -11.20
C GLY A 409 -54.19 2.83 -10.39
N ILE A 410 -54.37 3.98 -11.02
CA ILE A 410 -54.77 5.22 -10.34
C ILE A 410 -56.01 5.78 -11.05
N SER A 411 -57.08 6.01 -10.28
CA SER A 411 -58.30 6.65 -10.76
C SER A 411 -58.60 7.87 -9.90
N LEU A 412 -58.55 9.06 -10.49
CA LEU A 412 -58.89 10.29 -9.77
C LEU A 412 -60.40 10.49 -9.77
N ILE A 413 -61.01 10.72 -8.60
CA ILE A 413 -62.47 10.95 -8.51
C ILE A 413 -62.91 12.14 -9.39
N ALA A 414 -62.04 13.14 -9.54
CA ALA A 414 -62.27 14.30 -10.39
C ALA A 414 -62.27 13.98 -11.91
N PHE A 415 -61.67 12.86 -12.33
CA PHE A 415 -61.54 12.44 -13.72
C PHE A 415 -61.79 10.92 -13.87
N PRO A 416 -63.04 10.44 -13.65
CA PRO A 416 -63.33 9.00 -13.58
C PRO A 416 -63.04 8.25 -14.89
N ASP A 417 -63.02 8.95 -16.03
CA ASP A 417 -62.77 8.35 -17.34
C ASP A 417 -61.27 8.22 -17.69
N LYS A 418 -60.37 8.82 -16.89
CA LYS A 418 -58.92 8.80 -17.13
C LYS A 418 -58.22 7.89 -16.14
N LYS A 419 -57.79 6.71 -16.61
CA LYS A 419 -56.93 5.80 -15.84
C LYS A 419 -55.47 6.23 -15.95
N LEU A 420 -54.86 6.51 -14.81
CA LEU A 420 -53.45 6.83 -14.69
C LEU A 420 -52.70 5.59 -14.17
N ASN A 421 -51.40 5.52 -14.45
CA ASN A 421 -50.56 4.43 -13.98
C ASN A 421 -49.46 5.01 -13.08
N GLY A 422 -49.05 4.21 -12.10
CA GLY A 422 -48.03 4.58 -11.14
C GLY A 422 -47.26 3.37 -10.64
N GLU A 423 -46.35 3.63 -9.72
CA GLU A 423 -45.63 2.59 -8.98
C GLU A 423 -45.35 3.06 -7.56
N VAL A 424 -45.27 2.11 -6.63
CA VAL A 424 -44.92 2.36 -5.23
C VAL A 424 -43.46 2.83 -5.14
N ILE A 425 -43.23 4.07 -4.71
CA ILE A 425 -41.89 4.67 -4.63
C ILE A 425 -41.35 4.78 -3.20
N ALA A 426 -42.22 4.75 -2.20
CA ALA A 426 -41.82 4.73 -0.80
C ALA A 426 -42.88 4.06 0.08
N ILE A 427 -42.44 3.37 1.12
CA ILE A 427 -43.27 2.87 2.22
C ILE A 427 -42.63 3.40 3.50
N ASP A 428 -43.35 4.25 4.23
CA ASP A 428 -42.87 4.81 5.49
C ASP A 428 -42.84 3.71 6.57
N PRO A 429 -41.70 3.45 7.22
CA PRO A 429 -41.62 2.45 8.28
C PRO A 429 -42.40 2.84 9.55
N ALA A 430 -42.78 4.12 9.72
CA ALA A 430 -43.51 4.57 10.89
C ALA A 430 -45.01 4.24 10.79
N GLU A 431 -45.59 3.76 11.90
CA GLU A 431 -47.04 3.56 12.02
C GLU A 431 -47.80 4.89 12.13
N GLU A 432 -49.00 4.92 11.55
CA GLU A 432 -49.96 6.01 11.68
C GLU A 432 -51.28 5.45 12.24
N LEU A 433 -51.71 5.94 13.41
CA LEU A 433 -52.97 5.54 14.05
C LEU A 433 -54.12 6.42 13.57
N ILE A 434 -55.05 5.85 12.81
CA ILE A 434 -56.27 6.51 12.36
C ILE A 434 -57.45 5.87 13.09
N GLU A 435 -58.09 6.61 13.99
CA GLU A 435 -59.19 6.14 14.84
C GLU A 435 -58.87 4.86 15.63
N GLY A 436 -57.60 4.67 16.00
CA GLY A 436 -57.11 3.51 16.76
C GLY A 436 -56.75 2.29 15.91
N VAL A 437 -56.78 2.41 14.58
CA VAL A 437 -56.36 1.37 13.63
C VAL A 437 -55.02 1.75 13.02
N VAL A 438 -54.12 0.77 12.88
CA VAL A 438 -52.74 0.94 12.41
C VAL A 438 -52.69 0.97 10.88
N TYR A 439 -52.12 2.03 10.33
CA TYR A 439 -51.81 2.18 8.90
C TYR A 439 -50.34 2.53 8.68
N TYR A 440 -49.87 2.28 7.47
CA TYR A 440 -48.54 2.68 7.01
C TYR A 440 -48.66 3.57 5.79
N LYS A 441 -48.02 4.74 5.85
CA LYS A 441 -48.04 5.71 4.76
C LYS A 441 -47.21 5.19 3.60
N THR A 442 -47.83 5.10 2.44
CA THR A 442 -47.21 4.65 1.19
C THR A 442 -47.32 5.74 0.15
N LYS A 443 -46.22 6.02 -0.56
CA LYS A 443 -46.17 7.00 -1.64
C LYS A 443 -46.12 6.30 -2.99
N ILE A 444 -46.98 6.75 -3.89
CA ILE A 444 -47.12 6.21 -5.24
C ILE A 444 -46.86 7.31 -6.24
N SER A 445 -45.97 7.07 -7.20
CA SER A 445 -45.72 8.02 -8.29
C SER A 445 -46.88 8.02 -9.28
N ILE A 446 -47.18 9.19 -9.88
CA ILE A 446 -48.08 9.28 -11.04
C ILE A 446 -47.22 9.45 -12.30
N LYS A 447 -47.27 8.49 -13.21
CA LYS A 447 -46.61 8.60 -14.52
C LYS A 447 -47.45 9.49 -15.45
N ASP A 448 -46.80 10.45 -16.11
CA ASP A 448 -47.41 11.37 -17.08
C ASP A 448 -48.69 12.07 -16.58
N ALA A 449 -48.63 12.60 -15.36
CA ALA A 449 -49.76 13.28 -14.74
C ALA A 449 -50.29 14.45 -15.62
N PRO A 450 -51.59 14.46 -15.96
CA PRO A 450 -52.19 15.55 -16.74
C PRO A 450 -52.05 16.92 -16.07
N GLU A 451 -51.96 18.00 -16.85
CA GLU A 451 -51.85 19.37 -16.33
C GLU A 451 -53.01 19.78 -15.42
N GLU A 452 -54.16 19.11 -15.50
CA GLU A 452 -55.34 19.42 -14.69
C GLU A 452 -55.31 18.81 -13.28
N VAL A 453 -54.35 17.92 -12.98
CA VAL A 453 -54.17 17.34 -11.65
C VAL A 453 -53.80 18.43 -10.64
N ARG A 454 -54.40 18.39 -9.45
CA ARG A 454 -54.14 19.35 -8.35
C ARG A 454 -53.86 18.60 -7.05
N PRO A 455 -53.01 19.13 -6.16
CA PRO A 455 -52.85 18.60 -4.81
C PRO A 455 -54.18 18.60 -4.05
N GLY A 456 -54.39 17.60 -3.21
CA GLY A 456 -55.62 17.42 -2.43
C GLY A 456 -56.73 16.64 -3.14
N MET A 457 -56.57 16.30 -4.43
CA MET A 457 -57.51 15.40 -5.10
C MET A 457 -57.46 14.00 -4.48
N THR A 458 -58.62 13.39 -4.30
CA THR A 458 -58.74 11.99 -3.88
C THR A 458 -58.53 11.07 -5.08
N ALA A 459 -57.77 10.01 -4.86
CA ALA A 459 -57.46 9.00 -5.85
C ALA A 459 -57.79 7.61 -5.30
N ASP A 460 -58.49 6.82 -6.08
CA ASP A 460 -58.61 5.39 -5.84
C ASP A 460 -57.40 4.70 -6.46
N ILE A 461 -56.73 3.88 -5.65
CA ILE A 461 -55.46 3.26 -5.98
C ILE A 461 -55.63 1.76 -5.89
N ASP A 462 -55.30 1.11 -7.00
CA ASP A 462 -55.28 -0.34 -7.12
C ASP A 462 -53.84 -0.81 -7.27
N ILE A 463 -53.22 -1.22 -6.16
CA ILE A 463 -51.85 -1.73 -6.15
C ILE A 463 -51.89 -3.19 -6.58
N LYS A 464 -51.24 -3.50 -7.70
CA LYS A 464 -51.27 -4.81 -8.35
C LYS A 464 -49.99 -5.57 -8.03
N LYS A 465 -50.14 -6.70 -7.35
CA LYS A 465 -49.05 -7.61 -7.03
C LYS A 465 -49.23 -8.97 -7.69
N ASN A 466 -48.10 -9.66 -7.90
CA ASN A 466 -48.03 -11.07 -8.29
C ASN A 466 -48.92 -11.37 -9.50
N ILE A 467 -48.71 -10.62 -10.59
CA ILE A 467 -49.31 -10.96 -11.89
C ILE A 467 -48.74 -12.32 -12.29
N LYS A 468 -49.52 -13.38 -12.07
CA LYS A 468 -49.21 -14.71 -12.57
C LYS A 468 -50.01 -14.91 -13.83
N GLU A 469 -49.32 -14.80 -14.95
CA GLU A 469 -49.91 -14.99 -16.26
C GLU A 469 -50.07 -16.48 -16.56
N ASN A 470 -51.20 -16.81 -17.21
CA ASN A 470 -51.47 -18.14 -17.73
C ASN A 470 -51.27 -19.23 -16.65
N VAL A 471 -51.97 -19.10 -15.52
CA VAL A 471 -52.00 -20.13 -14.47
C VAL A 471 -53.35 -20.82 -14.44
N LEU A 472 -53.36 -22.11 -14.06
CA LEU A 472 -54.59 -22.87 -13.97
C LEU A 472 -55.41 -22.36 -12.77
N THR A 473 -56.63 -21.93 -13.00
CA THR A 473 -57.48 -21.34 -11.96
C THR A 473 -58.82 -22.05 -11.82
N ILE A 474 -59.34 -22.05 -10.59
CA ILE A 474 -60.71 -22.44 -10.29
C ILE A 474 -61.31 -21.44 -9.28
N PRO A 475 -62.65 -21.31 -9.21
CA PRO A 475 -63.30 -20.54 -8.14
C PRO A 475 -62.90 -21.07 -6.76
N SER A 476 -62.60 -20.19 -5.80
CA SER A 476 -62.23 -20.55 -4.43
C SER A 476 -63.28 -21.41 -3.74
N GLU A 477 -64.56 -21.20 -4.06
CA GLU A 477 -65.72 -21.96 -3.58
C GLU A 477 -65.69 -23.44 -4.00
N ALA A 478 -64.94 -23.78 -5.06
CA ALA A 478 -64.76 -25.15 -5.52
C ALA A 478 -63.76 -25.94 -4.66
N VAL A 479 -62.97 -25.24 -3.83
CA VAL A 479 -61.90 -25.82 -3.01
C VAL A 479 -62.43 -26.14 -1.60
N GLY A 480 -62.47 -27.43 -1.27
CA GLY A 480 -62.70 -27.90 0.09
C GLY A 480 -61.38 -28.07 0.85
N LYS A 481 -61.38 -27.81 2.17
CA LYS A 481 -60.25 -28.13 3.05
C LYS A 481 -60.67 -29.19 4.06
N GLU A 482 -59.92 -30.30 4.12
CA GLU A 482 -60.07 -31.34 5.14
C GLU A 482 -58.69 -31.75 5.65
N ASN A 483 -58.52 -31.84 6.97
CA ASN A 483 -57.25 -32.23 7.62
C ASN A 483 -56.02 -31.47 7.10
N GLY A 484 -56.16 -30.17 6.81
CA GLY A 484 -55.08 -29.30 6.33
C GLY A 484 -54.72 -29.44 4.85
N LYS A 485 -55.33 -30.37 4.10
CA LYS A 485 -55.13 -30.57 2.66
C LYS A 485 -56.30 -30.00 1.86
N ALA A 486 -56.00 -29.44 0.69
CA ALA A 486 -56.99 -28.90 -0.23
C ALA A 486 -57.47 -29.98 -1.22
N PHE A 487 -58.78 -30.04 -1.46
CA PHE A 487 -59.40 -31.03 -2.34
C PHE A 487 -60.46 -30.38 -3.23
N VAL A 488 -60.66 -30.95 -4.40
CA VAL A 488 -61.79 -30.63 -5.28
C VAL A 488 -62.59 -31.87 -5.61
N GLN A 489 -63.86 -31.67 -5.97
CA GLN A 489 -64.71 -32.72 -6.52
C GLN A 489 -64.59 -32.70 -8.04
N TYR A 490 -63.72 -33.55 -8.57
CA TYR A 490 -63.38 -33.67 -9.98
C TYR A 490 -64.32 -34.64 -10.69
N LEU A 491 -64.87 -34.26 -11.85
CA LEU A 491 -65.68 -35.14 -12.70
C LEU A 491 -64.79 -35.88 -13.70
N LYS A 492 -64.75 -37.22 -13.61
CA LYS A 492 -64.09 -38.08 -14.58
C LYS A 492 -65.08 -39.11 -15.12
N ASN A 493 -65.31 -39.11 -16.44
CA ASN A 493 -66.25 -40.04 -17.12
C ASN A 493 -67.65 -40.11 -16.45
N GLY A 494 -68.20 -38.96 -16.04
CA GLY A 494 -69.53 -38.87 -15.41
C GLY A 494 -69.60 -39.32 -13.94
N LYS A 495 -68.47 -39.66 -13.30
CA LYS A 495 -68.40 -39.94 -11.85
C LYS A 495 -67.63 -38.85 -11.12
N ILE A 496 -68.10 -38.49 -9.92
CA ILE A 496 -67.46 -37.52 -9.04
C ILE A 496 -66.39 -38.24 -8.22
N GLU A 497 -65.13 -37.85 -8.40
CA GLU A 497 -63.99 -38.30 -7.61
C GLU A 497 -63.42 -37.13 -6.80
N LYS A 498 -62.99 -37.41 -5.57
CA LYS A 498 -62.31 -36.41 -4.74
C LYS A 498 -60.82 -36.44 -5.07
N LYS A 499 -60.29 -35.31 -5.53
CA LYS A 499 -58.90 -35.17 -5.95
C LYS A 499 -58.18 -34.18 -5.05
N GLU A 500 -57.04 -34.59 -4.49
CA GLU A 500 -56.16 -33.70 -3.72
C GLU A 500 -55.48 -32.72 -4.68
N ILE A 501 -55.42 -31.45 -4.28
CA ILE A 501 -54.82 -30.37 -5.05
C ILE A 501 -53.87 -29.55 -4.19
N ILE A 502 -52.88 -28.93 -4.82
CA ILE A 502 -52.04 -27.91 -4.20
C ILE A 502 -52.47 -26.56 -4.77
N ILE A 503 -52.96 -25.69 -3.90
CA ILE A 503 -53.37 -24.33 -4.25
C ILE A 503 -52.20 -23.36 -4.08
N GLY A 504 -52.15 -22.35 -4.95
CA GLY A 504 -51.18 -21.26 -4.94
C GLY A 504 -51.81 -19.95 -4.47
N ALA A 505 -51.48 -18.86 -5.17
CA ALA A 505 -52.00 -17.53 -4.86
C ALA A 505 -53.52 -17.46 -5.06
N GLN A 506 -54.18 -16.74 -4.17
CA GLN A 506 -55.59 -16.36 -4.35
C GLN A 506 -55.63 -14.99 -5.05
N GLY A 507 -56.24 -14.94 -6.23
CA GLY A 507 -56.34 -13.72 -7.03
C GLY A 507 -57.66 -12.99 -6.82
N SER A 508 -57.72 -11.76 -7.35
CA SER A 508 -58.94 -10.94 -7.39
C SER A 508 -60.08 -11.66 -8.11
N GLY A 509 -61.32 -11.46 -7.67
CA GLY A 509 -62.51 -12.08 -8.26
C GLY A 509 -62.84 -13.51 -7.78
N GLY A 510 -62.26 -13.94 -6.65
CA GLY A 510 -62.59 -15.22 -6.02
C GLY A 510 -61.97 -16.44 -6.74
N LEU A 511 -60.89 -16.24 -7.49
CA LEU A 511 -60.15 -17.31 -8.17
C LEU A 511 -58.95 -17.74 -7.33
N VAL A 512 -58.62 -19.03 -7.38
CA VAL A 512 -57.45 -19.61 -6.72
C VAL A 512 -56.59 -20.32 -7.77
N GLU A 513 -55.29 -20.05 -7.72
CA GLU A 513 -54.29 -20.75 -8.53
C GLU A 513 -54.17 -22.21 -8.11
N ILE A 514 -54.07 -23.11 -9.09
CA ILE A 514 -53.80 -24.52 -8.91
C ILE A 514 -52.38 -24.83 -9.36
N ILE A 515 -51.51 -25.14 -8.41
CA ILE A 515 -50.10 -25.50 -8.65
C ILE A 515 -50.01 -26.96 -9.14
N SER A 516 -50.82 -27.86 -8.56
CA SER A 516 -50.85 -29.26 -8.99
C SER A 516 -52.16 -29.96 -8.61
N GLY A 517 -52.43 -31.07 -9.29
CA GLY A 517 -53.58 -31.94 -9.04
C GLY A 517 -54.73 -31.75 -10.03
N LEU A 518 -54.70 -30.77 -10.92
CA LEU A 518 -55.67 -30.61 -12.01
C LEU A 518 -54.96 -30.28 -13.33
N SER A 519 -55.67 -30.50 -14.44
CA SER A 519 -55.28 -30.12 -15.79
C SER A 519 -56.31 -29.16 -16.39
N GLU A 520 -55.91 -28.39 -17.39
CA GLU A 520 -56.82 -27.50 -18.12
C GLU A 520 -57.99 -28.28 -18.72
N GLY A 521 -59.20 -27.74 -18.58
CA GLY A 521 -60.44 -28.38 -19.04
C GLY A 521 -61.02 -29.42 -18.08
N ASP A 522 -60.32 -29.75 -16.99
CA ASP A 522 -60.88 -30.60 -15.92
C ASP A 522 -62.19 -29.98 -15.41
N GLU A 523 -63.24 -30.80 -15.27
CA GLU A 523 -64.55 -30.36 -14.80
C GLU A 523 -64.64 -30.53 -13.28
N ILE A 524 -64.85 -29.42 -12.58
CA ILE A 524 -64.91 -29.34 -11.12
C ILE A 524 -66.33 -29.01 -10.70
N ARG A 525 -66.86 -29.80 -9.78
CA ARG A 525 -68.12 -29.51 -9.14
C ARG A 525 -67.94 -28.39 -8.12
N VAL A 526 -68.70 -27.32 -8.31
CA VAL A 526 -68.92 -26.26 -7.32
C VAL A 526 -70.22 -26.56 -6.60
N LYS A 527 -70.24 -26.32 -5.29
CA LYS A 527 -71.37 -26.69 -4.43
C LYS A 527 -72.54 -25.71 -4.57
#